data_AF-A0A1N6KSB9-F1
#
_entry.id   AF-A0A1N6KSB9-F1
#
_cell.length_a   1.000
_cell.length_b   1.000
_cell.length_c   1.000
_cell.angle_alpha   90.00
_cell.angle_beta   90.00
_cell.angle_gamma   90.00
#
_symmetry.space_group_name_H-M   'P 1'
#
loop_
_entity.id
_entity.type
_entity.pdbx_description
1 polymer ?
#
loop_
_entity_poly.entity_id
_entity_poly.type
_entity_poly.pdbx_seq_one_letter_code
_entity_poly.pdbx_strand_id
1 'polypeptide(L)'
;MKRSSSSRRRPGIHITLGRAARLHRLVRFLAVTPRSRETILGDLQIGLRTFYRELELLKRCGVKVLQKDKAYQLLATAEDAEGRLPFPDPQLSFAEMAELSRGPGEAARRLAELLASVINSPAPAPKRNRKSGTSR
;
A
#
# COMPACT_ATOMS: atom_id res chain seq x y z
N MET A 1 -14.80 1.09 29.20
CA MET A 1 -14.26 1.93 28.10
C MET A 1 -14.92 1.51 26.80
N LYS A 2 -15.81 2.34 26.23
CA LYS A 2 -16.55 2.00 25.00
C LYS A 2 -15.71 2.41 23.78
N ARG A 3 -14.99 1.46 23.16
CA ARG A 3 -14.45 1.67 21.80
C ARG A 3 -15.62 1.60 20.84
N SER A 4 -16.17 2.74 20.46
CA SER A 4 -17.09 2.85 19.33
C SER A 4 -16.31 2.58 18.05
N SER A 5 -16.05 1.31 17.73
CA SER A 5 -15.55 0.90 16.43
C SER A 5 -16.69 1.10 15.43
N SER A 6 -16.75 2.29 14.84
CA SER A 6 -17.52 2.55 13.63
C SER A 6 -17.11 1.48 12.60
N SER A 7 -17.92 0.43 12.53
CA SER A 7 -17.89 -0.61 11.50
C SER A 7 -18.29 0.03 10.16
N ARG A 8 -17.40 0.88 9.63
CA ARG A 8 -17.36 1.11 8.20
C ARG A 8 -16.82 -0.18 7.63
N ARG A 9 -17.74 -1.09 7.26
CA ARG A 9 -17.42 -2.35 6.55
C ARG A 9 -16.36 -2.02 5.51
N ARG A 10 -15.15 -2.53 5.71
CA ARG A 10 -14.07 -2.32 4.74
C ARG A 10 -14.54 -2.98 3.44
N PRO A 11 -14.48 -2.29 2.31
CA PRO A 11 -14.80 -2.93 1.04
C PRO A 11 -13.84 -4.12 0.87
N GLY A 12 -14.39 -5.30 0.56
CA GLY A 12 -13.62 -6.52 0.28
C GLY A 12 -12.86 -6.37 -1.04
N ILE A 13 -11.78 -5.60 -1.04
CA ILE A 13 -11.02 -5.28 -2.24
C ILE A 13 -9.95 -6.35 -2.42
N HIS A 14 -10.18 -7.24 -3.39
CA HIS A 14 -9.17 -8.18 -3.82
C HIS A 14 -8.02 -7.43 -4.50
N ILE A 15 -6.81 -7.62 -3.98
CA ILE A 15 -5.59 -7.10 -4.57
C ILE A 15 -4.52 -8.18 -4.67
N THR A 16 -3.61 -8.02 -5.63
CA THR A 16 -2.45 -8.89 -5.72
C THR A 16 -1.39 -8.51 -4.69
N LEU A 17 -0.51 -9.46 -4.35
CA LEU A 17 0.62 -9.25 -3.45
C LEU A 17 1.47 -8.03 -3.84
N GLY A 18 1.86 -7.95 -5.12
CA GLY A 18 2.65 -6.82 -5.62
C GLY A 18 1.93 -5.47 -5.54
N ARG A 19 0.59 -5.47 -5.58
CA ARG A 19 -0.19 -4.24 -5.37
C ARG A 19 -0.25 -3.86 -3.90
N ALA A 20 -0.44 -4.81 -3.00
CA ALA A 20 -0.39 -4.60 -1.55
C ALA A 20 0.95 -4.01 -1.12
N ALA A 21 2.06 -4.59 -1.61
CA ALA A 21 3.41 -4.14 -1.34
C ALA A 21 3.62 -2.66 -1.75
N ARG A 22 3.15 -2.28 -2.95
CA ARG A 22 3.26 -0.89 -3.42
C ARG A 22 2.42 0.08 -2.60
N LEU A 23 1.19 -0.29 -2.21
CA LEU A 23 0.34 0.56 -1.38
C LEU A 23 0.97 0.79 0.00
N HIS A 24 1.46 -0.27 0.63
CA HIS A 24 2.15 -0.18 1.91
C HIS A 24 3.37 0.74 1.83
N ARG A 25 4.21 0.59 0.80
CA ARG A 25 5.34 1.50 0.56
C ARG A 25 4.91 2.94 0.34
N LEU A 26 3.89 3.17 -0.48
CA LEU A 26 3.39 4.52 -0.74
C LEU A 26 2.90 5.18 0.56
N VAL A 27 2.15 4.46 1.40
CA VAL A 27 1.68 4.97 2.69
C VAL A 27 2.86 5.30 3.61
N ARG A 28 3.80 4.37 3.80
CA ARG A 28 5.01 4.61 4.62
C ARG A 28 5.82 5.80 4.11
N PHE A 29 5.95 5.93 2.79
CA PHE A 29 6.70 7.02 2.17
C PHE A 29 6.04 8.39 2.38
N LEU A 30 4.71 8.47 2.24
CA LEU A 30 3.94 9.70 2.43
C LEU A 30 3.68 10.06 3.91
N ALA A 31 3.84 9.10 4.83
CA ALA A 31 3.69 9.32 6.25
C ALA A 31 4.89 10.03 6.88
N VAL A 32 6.09 9.92 6.28
CA VAL A 32 7.32 10.49 6.82
C VAL A 32 7.39 11.99 6.56
N THR A 33 7.26 12.40 5.29
CA THR A 33 7.32 13.81 4.89
C THR A 33 6.46 14.07 3.65
N PRO A 34 6.06 15.33 3.39
CA PRO A 34 5.50 15.71 2.10
C PRO A 34 6.48 15.41 0.96
N ARG A 35 6.01 14.76 -0.12
CA ARG A 35 6.86 14.36 -1.25
C ARG A 35 6.30 14.83 -2.57
N SER A 36 7.17 15.31 -3.46
CA SER A 36 6.76 15.66 -4.81
C SER A 36 6.37 14.41 -5.58
N ARG A 37 5.53 14.60 -6.61
CA ARG A 37 5.15 13.51 -7.52
C ARG A 37 6.37 12.83 -8.13
N GLU A 38 7.35 13.60 -8.60
CA GLU A 38 8.55 13.09 -9.26
C GLU A 38 9.37 12.20 -8.33
N THR A 39 9.56 12.61 -7.08
CA THR A 39 10.23 11.82 -6.06
C THR A 39 9.49 10.51 -5.79
N ILE A 40 8.16 10.54 -5.70
CA ILE A 40 7.36 9.32 -5.48
C ILE A 40 7.50 8.35 -6.66
N LEU A 41 7.42 8.85 -7.90
CA LEU A 41 7.54 8.01 -9.09
C LEU A 41 8.94 7.38 -9.20
N GLY A 42 9.99 8.15 -8.88
CA GLY A 42 11.38 7.70 -8.87
C GLY A 42 11.67 6.67 -7.79
N ASP A 43 11.33 6.96 -6.53
CA ASP A 43 11.67 6.10 -5.40
C ASP A 43 10.85 4.80 -5.41
N LEU A 44 9.58 4.86 -5.79
CA LEU A 44 8.73 3.68 -5.87
C LEU A 44 8.87 2.94 -7.22
N GLN A 45 9.60 3.50 -8.18
CA GLN A 45 9.77 2.96 -9.53
C GLN A 45 8.43 2.63 -10.21
N ILE A 46 7.47 3.54 -10.12
CA ILE A 46 6.12 3.39 -10.69
C ILE A 46 5.85 4.43 -11.77
N GLY A 47 5.02 4.06 -12.75
CA GLY A 47 4.51 5.00 -13.75
C GLY A 47 3.38 5.89 -13.22
N LEU A 48 3.17 7.04 -13.87
CA LEU A 48 2.17 8.04 -13.51
C LEU A 48 0.74 7.47 -13.38
N ARG A 49 0.33 6.61 -14.32
CA ARG A 49 -0.98 5.94 -14.28
C ARG A 49 -1.12 5.04 -13.05
N THR A 50 -0.06 4.31 -12.69
CA THR A 50 -0.06 3.44 -11.51
C THR A 50 -0.19 4.28 -10.25
N PHE A 51 0.58 5.37 -10.13
CA PHE A 51 0.51 6.29 -8.99
C PHE A 51 -0.92 6.77 -8.71
N TYR A 52 -1.62 7.33 -9.71
CA TYR A 52 -3.00 7.80 -9.50
C TYR A 52 -3.98 6.67 -9.21
N ARG A 53 -3.77 5.47 -9.77
CA ARG A 53 -4.60 4.29 -9.44
C ARG A 53 -4.43 3.84 -8.00
N GLU A 54 -3.21 3.94 -7.46
CA GLU A 54 -2.99 3.62 -6.05
C GLU A 54 -3.55 4.72 -5.15
N LEU A 55 -3.43 6.01 -5.50
CA LEU A 55 -4.09 7.11 -4.76
C LEU A 55 -5.61 6.96 -4.70
N GLU A 56 -6.24 6.63 -5.82
CA GLU A 56 -7.68 6.40 -5.89
C GLU A 56 -8.10 5.19 -5.04
N LEU A 57 -7.27 4.14 -5.01
CA LEU A 57 -7.52 2.99 -4.14
C LEU A 57 -7.39 3.36 -2.65
N LEU A 58 -6.35 4.12 -2.28
CA LEU A 58 -6.19 4.63 -0.92
C LEU A 58 -7.43 5.42 -0.47
N LYS A 59 -7.94 6.30 -1.35
CA LYS A 59 -9.16 7.07 -1.10
C LYS A 59 -10.38 6.17 -0.84
N ARG A 60 -10.57 5.11 -1.64
CA ARG A 60 -11.65 4.13 -1.45
C ARG A 60 -11.52 3.34 -0.15
N CYS A 61 -10.30 3.10 0.30
CA CYS A 61 -10.02 2.47 1.60
C CYS A 61 -10.19 3.46 2.77
N GLY A 62 -10.52 4.73 2.51
CA GLY A 62 -10.65 5.76 3.53
C GLY A 62 -9.31 6.29 4.04
N VAL A 63 -8.22 6.05 3.30
CA VAL A 63 -6.91 6.67 3.54
C VAL A 63 -6.87 8.00 2.79
N LYS A 64 -6.73 9.11 3.51
CA LYS A 64 -6.75 10.45 2.92
C LYS A 64 -5.31 10.94 2.69
N VAL A 65 -5.01 11.26 1.43
CA VAL A 65 -3.77 11.90 1.02
C VAL A 65 -4.09 13.34 0.61
N LEU A 66 -3.40 14.31 1.21
CA LEU A 66 -3.49 15.71 0.84
C LEU A 66 -2.46 16.01 -0.24
N GLN A 67 -2.86 16.77 -1.26
CA GLN A 67 -1.94 17.39 -2.18
C GLN A 67 -1.87 18.88 -1.87
N LYS A 68 -0.68 19.38 -1.50
CA LYS A 68 -0.42 20.81 -1.23
C LYS A 68 0.92 21.19 -1.86
N ASP A 69 0.98 22.33 -2.54
CA ASP A 69 2.22 22.85 -3.15
C ASP A 69 2.95 21.84 -4.04
N LYS A 70 2.20 21.07 -4.84
CA LYS A 70 2.69 19.96 -5.69
C LYS A 70 3.33 18.79 -4.94
N ALA A 71 3.27 18.77 -3.62
CA ALA A 71 3.65 17.66 -2.77
C ALA A 71 2.42 16.88 -2.28
N TYR A 72 2.61 15.60 -2.00
CA TYR A 72 1.62 14.70 -1.44
C TYR A 72 2.03 14.35 -0.01
N GLN A 73 1.08 14.34 0.91
CA GLN A 73 1.29 13.98 2.30
C GLN A 73 0.11 13.17 2.83
N LEU A 74 0.38 12.22 3.71
CA LEU A 74 -0.66 11.51 4.44
C LEU A 74 -1.28 12.41 5.52
N LEU A 75 -2.61 12.48 5.59
CA LEU A 75 -3.30 13.26 6.64
C LEU A 75 -3.40 12.53 7.99
N ALA A 76 -3.30 11.21 7.97
CA ALA A 76 -3.33 10.36 9.15
C ALA A 76 -1.92 9.82 9.45
N THR A 77 -1.74 9.18 10.61
CA THR A 77 -0.49 8.47 10.90
C THR A 77 -0.32 7.25 9.99
N ALA A 78 0.91 6.73 9.88
CA ALA A 78 1.17 5.49 9.14
C ALA A 78 0.32 4.32 9.68
N GLU A 79 0.22 4.21 11.00
CA GLU A 79 -0.53 3.16 11.70
C GLU A 79 -2.03 3.22 11.38
N ASP A 80 -2.62 4.42 11.44
CA ASP A 80 -4.03 4.63 11.10
C ASP A 80 -4.34 4.28 9.65
N ALA A 81 -3.41 4.57 8.73
CA ALA A 81 -3.54 4.23 7.33
C ALA A 81 -3.37 2.73 7.10
N GLU A 82 -2.44 2.07 7.78
CA GLU A 82 -2.23 0.62 7.71
C GLU A 82 -3.44 -0.18 8.18
N GLY A 83 -4.14 0.29 9.23
CA GLY A 83 -5.40 -0.31 9.68
C GLY A 83 -6.54 -0.22 8.67
N ARG A 84 -6.36 0.52 7.57
CA ARG A 84 -7.31 0.66 6.48
C ARG A 84 -6.81 0.06 5.16
N LEU A 85 -5.53 -0.27 5.07
CA LEU A 85 -4.96 -0.83 3.85
C LEU A 85 -5.50 -2.23 3.60
N PRO A 86 -5.96 -2.53 2.37
CA PRO A 86 -6.34 -3.88 1.98
C PRO A 86 -5.12 -4.79 1.97
N PHE A 87 -5.27 -6.01 2.45
CA PHE A 87 -4.26 -7.07 2.34
C PHE A 87 -4.60 -8.00 1.16
N PRO A 88 -3.64 -8.79 0.63
CA PRO A 88 -3.96 -9.81 -0.40
C PRO A 88 -5.01 -10.83 0.06
N ASP A 89 -5.06 -11.10 1.37
CA ASP A 89 -6.19 -11.77 2.00
C ASP A 89 -7.34 -10.75 2.18
N PRO A 90 -8.49 -10.92 1.49
CA PRO A 90 -9.60 -9.97 1.55
C PRO A 90 -10.24 -9.85 2.93
N GLN A 91 -10.02 -10.82 3.81
CA GLN A 91 -10.60 -10.83 5.16
C GLN A 91 -9.75 -10.05 6.16
N LEU A 92 -8.52 -9.67 5.80
CA LEU A 92 -7.57 -9.07 6.72
C LEU A 92 -7.05 -7.72 6.19
N SER A 93 -6.73 -6.83 7.12
CA SER A 93 -5.95 -5.60 6.85
C SER A 93 -4.48 -5.80 7.20
N PHE A 94 -3.64 -4.85 6.78
CA PHE A 94 -2.23 -4.84 7.19
C PHE A 94 -2.05 -4.79 8.71
N ALA A 95 -2.85 -3.98 9.42
CA ALA A 95 -2.74 -3.91 10.88
C ALA A 95 -3.13 -5.22 11.57
N GLU A 96 -4.23 -5.85 11.14
CA GLU A 96 -4.66 -7.15 11.67
C GLU A 96 -3.63 -8.25 11.37
N MET A 97 -3.08 -8.28 10.15
CA MET A 97 -1.99 -9.19 9.82
C MET A 97 -0.74 -8.95 10.68
N ALA A 98 -0.38 -7.70 10.93
CA ALA A 98 0.75 -7.34 11.78
C ALA A 98 0.50 -7.66 13.26
N GLU A 99 -0.76 -7.67 13.71
CA GLU A 99 -1.14 -8.12 15.05
C GLU A 99 -1.07 -9.65 15.15
N LEU A 100 -1.70 -10.37 14.22
CA LEU A 100 -1.74 -11.83 14.19
C LEU A 100 -0.36 -12.46 14.02
N SER A 101 0.54 -11.83 13.26
CA SER A 101 1.90 -12.30 13.05
C SER A 101 2.79 -12.26 14.31
N ARG A 102 2.40 -11.49 15.33
CA ARG A 102 3.13 -11.39 16.61
C ARG A 102 2.73 -12.46 17.63
N GLY A 103 1.71 -13.27 17.34
CA GLY A 103 1.27 -14.35 18.22
C GLY A 103 2.29 -15.50 18.34
N PRO A 104 2.14 -16.37 19.35
CA PRO A 104 2.92 -17.59 19.45
C PRO A 104 2.40 -18.69 18.50
N GLY A 105 3.29 -19.56 18.03
CA GLY A 105 2.96 -20.80 17.30
C GLY A 105 3.20 -20.77 15.79
N GLU A 106 3.02 -21.92 15.13
CA GLU A 106 3.29 -22.08 13.68
C GLU A 106 2.41 -21.18 12.81
N ALA A 107 1.13 -21.03 13.16
CA ALA A 107 0.20 -20.23 12.37
C ALA A 107 0.64 -18.76 12.31
N ALA A 108 1.03 -18.18 13.46
CA ALA A 108 1.55 -16.82 13.52
C ALA A 108 2.85 -16.66 12.73
N ARG A 109 3.74 -17.66 12.77
CA ARG A 109 4.98 -17.67 11.95
C ARG A 109 4.67 -17.65 10.45
N ARG A 110 3.72 -18.44 9.96
CA ARG A 110 3.30 -18.42 8.55
C ARG A 110 2.69 -17.08 8.15
N LEU A 111 1.91 -16.46 9.03
CA LEU A 111 1.37 -15.11 8.80
C LEU A 111 2.48 -14.05 8.79
N ALA A 112 3.51 -14.19 9.63
CA ALA A 112 4.67 -13.32 9.63
C ALA A 112 5.48 -13.44 8.33
N GLU A 113 5.66 -14.66 7.80
CA GLU A 113 6.31 -14.90 6.51
C GLU A 113 5.51 -14.26 5.36
N LEU A 114 4.18 -14.41 5.36
CA LEU A 114 3.31 -13.78 4.37
C LEU A 114 3.40 -12.25 4.45
N LEU A 115 3.33 -11.68 5.65
CA LEU A 115 3.50 -10.23 5.85
C LEU A 115 4.87 -9.75 5.38
N ALA A 116 5.94 -10.47 5.72
CA ALA A 116 7.29 -10.18 5.28
C ALA A 116 7.41 -10.22 3.75
N SER A 117 6.77 -11.19 3.09
CA SER A 117 6.74 -11.28 1.63
C SER A 117 6.12 -10.04 0.99
N VAL A 118 5.09 -9.46 1.61
CA VAL A 118 4.44 -8.23 1.12
C VAL A 118 5.32 -7.00 1.37
N ILE A 119 5.89 -6.87 2.57
CA ILE A 119 6.71 -5.71 2.94
C ILE A 119 8.03 -5.68 2.15
N ASN A 120 8.66 -6.84 2.00
CA ASN A 120 9.98 -7.00 1.37
C ASN A 120 9.89 -7.28 -0.14
N SER A 121 8.69 -7.39 -0.73
CA SER A 121 8.53 -7.68 -2.17
C SER A 121 9.24 -6.63 -3.02
N PRO A 122 10.28 -6.94 -3.81
CA PRO A 122 11.04 -5.93 -4.55
C PRO A 122 10.15 -5.06 -5.45
N ALA A 123 10.54 -3.81 -5.68
CA ALA A 123 9.83 -2.95 -6.62
C ALA A 123 9.82 -3.62 -8.00
N PRO A 124 8.69 -3.62 -8.73
CA PRO A 124 8.62 -4.25 -10.03
C PRO A 124 9.65 -3.60 -10.97
N ALA A 125 10.51 -4.41 -11.60
CA ALA A 125 11.50 -3.90 -12.53
C ALA A 125 10.82 -3.08 -13.64
N PRO A 126 11.38 -1.92 -14.04
CA PRO A 126 10.80 -1.11 -15.10
C PRO A 126 10.71 -1.95 -16.38
N LYS A 127 9.50 -2.04 -16.95
CA LYS A 127 9.30 -2.72 -18.24
C LYS A 127 10.14 -2.01 -19.29
N ARG A 128 11.24 -2.63 -19.70
CA ARG A 128 12.08 -2.17 -20.81
C ARG A 128 11.19 -2.10 -22.05
N ASN A 129 10.93 -0.87 -22.51
CA ASN A 129 10.06 -0.60 -23.65
C ASN A 129 10.66 -1.34 -24.86
N ARG A 130 10.08 -2.48 -25.25
CA ARG A 130 10.48 -3.18 -26.48
C ARG A 130 10.04 -2.26 -27.62
N LYS A 131 10.99 -1.48 -28.15
CA LYS A 131 10.83 -0.81 -29.45
C LYS A 131 10.38 -1.89 -30.44
N SER A 132 9.12 -1.87 -30.81
CA SER A 132 8.60 -2.61 -31.96
C SER A 132 9.35 -2.08 -33.18
N GLY A 133 10.31 -2.87 -33.66
CA GLY A 133 11.00 -2.59 -34.90
C GLY A 133 9.99 -2.52 -36.04
N THR A 134 9.84 -1.34 -36.63
CA THR A 134 9.32 -1.17 -37.97
C THR A 134 10.30 -1.84 -38.92
N SER A 135 9.97 -3.04 -39.39
CA SER A 135 10.58 -3.57 -40.61
C SER A 135 9.96 -2.85 -41.81
N ARG A 136 10.85 -2.36 -42.66
CA ARG A 136 10.57 -1.86 -44.01
C ARG A 136 10.07 -2.97 -44.92
#